data_AF-A0A222EPI7-F1
#
_entry.id   AF-A0A222EPI7-F1
#
_cell.length_a   1.000
_cell.length_b   1.000
_cell.length_c   1.000
_cell.angle_alpha   90.00
_cell.angle_beta   90.00
_cell.angle_gamma   90.00
#
_symmetry.space_group_name_H-M   'P 1'
#
loop_
_entity.id
_entity.type
_entity.pdbx_description
1 polymer ?
#
loop_
_entity_poly.entity_id
_entity_poly.type
_entity_poly.pdbx_seq_one_letter_code
_entity_poly.pdbx_strand_id
1 'polypeptide(L)'
;MKSITSNTIQEIIDLFENLEGFSYWKIKTDVVGIVENFCFKLQLISKDKREKYIQVNKIFNQNKFYLRNGSFDVTPTKKLQTSGYSKSAIRQYIDVLLSFDIITKVKDIKEVYEIKYSELLDNNFDYNNIIDSLFKNLITKLNILNTQAKKLFYSILLSNIIYLSNDDDNQFKIKIKKNNFWYPNKNEISKYSKSCGYIRFKDYIVILGNDFYTIYKSLQKIL
;
A
#
# COMPACT_ATOMS: atom_id res chain seq x y z
N MET A 1 -8.06 -6.74 -35.26
CA MET A 1 -7.69 -6.34 -33.88
C MET A 1 -6.86 -5.07 -33.98
N LYS A 2 -7.37 -3.92 -33.51
CA LYS A 2 -6.60 -2.66 -33.51
C LYS A 2 -5.60 -2.72 -32.35
N SER A 3 -4.33 -2.44 -32.64
CA SER A 3 -3.25 -2.30 -31.66
C SER A 3 -3.55 -1.09 -30.76
N ILE A 4 -4.14 -1.36 -29.61
CA ILE A 4 -4.33 -0.41 -28.52
C ILE A 4 -3.41 -0.89 -27.40
N THR A 5 -2.15 -0.46 -27.38
CA THR A 5 -1.23 -0.88 -26.31
C THR A 5 -0.56 0.28 -25.60
N SER A 6 -0.09 1.32 -26.31
CA SER A 6 0.62 2.42 -25.64
C SER A 6 -0.26 3.60 -25.25
N ASN A 7 -1.19 4.00 -26.13
CA ASN A 7 -1.88 5.28 -25.98
C ASN A 7 -2.86 5.25 -24.80
N THR A 8 -3.62 4.16 -24.64
CA THR A 8 -4.61 4.05 -23.56
C THR A 8 -4.01 3.94 -22.16
N ILE A 9 -2.80 3.39 -22.03
CA ILE A 9 -2.12 3.36 -20.72
C ILE A 9 -1.71 4.77 -20.31
N GLN A 10 -1.15 5.56 -21.24
CA GLN A 10 -0.84 6.95 -20.95
C GLN A 10 -2.12 7.76 -20.68
N GLU A 11 -3.21 7.53 -21.42
CA GLU A 11 -4.52 8.14 -21.14
C GLU A 11 -5.02 7.82 -19.71
N ILE A 12 -4.83 6.59 -19.22
CA ILE A 12 -5.14 6.22 -17.82
C ILE A 12 -4.25 7.01 -16.84
N ILE A 13 -2.95 7.12 -17.12
CA ILE A 13 -2.01 7.87 -16.27
C ILE A 13 -2.43 9.35 -16.18
N ASP A 14 -2.82 9.92 -17.32
CA ASP A 14 -3.17 11.33 -17.47
C ASP A 14 -4.45 11.71 -16.73
N LEU A 15 -5.39 10.77 -16.49
CA LEU A 15 -6.57 10.98 -15.64
C LEU A 15 -6.20 11.51 -14.24
N PHE A 16 -5.01 11.18 -13.75
CA PHE A 16 -4.55 11.55 -12.40
C PHE A 16 -3.61 12.74 -12.36
N GLU A 17 -3.15 13.26 -13.51
CA GLU A 17 -2.06 14.26 -13.55
C GLU A 17 -2.39 15.50 -12.71
N ASN A 18 -3.64 15.96 -12.79
CA ASN A 18 -4.13 17.16 -12.11
C ASN A 18 -4.83 16.87 -10.77
N LEU A 19 -5.02 15.60 -10.41
CA LEU A 19 -5.69 15.24 -9.16
C LEU A 19 -4.74 15.33 -7.97
N GLU A 20 -5.23 15.89 -6.87
CA GLU A 20 -4.46 16.02 -5.63
C GLU A 20 -4.26 14.67 -4.94
N GLY A 21 -3.04 14.42 -4.47
CA GLY A 21 -2.68 13.23 -3.70
C GLY A 21 -2.32 12.01 -4.55
N PHE A 22 -2.60 12.03 -5.84
CA PHE A 22 -2.20 10.96 -6.76
C PHE A 22 -0.77 11.21 -7.27
N SER A 23 0.16 10.40 -6.77
CA SER A 23 1.56 10.38 -7.20
C SER A 23 2.15 9.01 -6.93
N TYR A 24 3.03 8.56 -7.80
CA TYR A 24 3.61 7.23 -7.72
C TYR A 24 4.58 7.16 -6.54
N TRP A 25 4.27 6.27 -5.60
CA TRP A 25 5.03 6.06 -4.39
C TRP A 25 6.19 5.12 -4.66
N LYS A 26 7.35 5.71 -4.94
CA LYS A 26 8.62 4.99 -5.03
C LYS A 26 9.16 4.61 -3.63
N ILE A 27 8.38 3.83 -2.86
CA ILE A 27 8.80 3.17 -1.63
C ILE A 27 9.54 1.85 -1.90
N LYS A 28 10.80 1.66 -1.48
CA LYS A 28 11.56 0.40 -1.69
C LYS A 28 11.21 -0.70 -0.66
N THR A 29 9.96 -0.73 -0.22
CA THR A 29 9.50 -1.58 0.87
C THR A 29 8.33 -2.41 0.38
N ASP A 30 8.36 -3.70 0.68
CA ASP A 30 7.28 -4.62 0.34
C ASP A 30 6.02 -4.28 1.13
N VAL A 31 5.05 -3.66 0.44
CA VAL A 31 3.81 -3.15 1.03
C VAL A 31 2.92 -4.27 1.52
N VAL A 32 2.80 -5.36 0.76
CA VAL A 32 2.00 -6.51 1.20
C VAL A 32 2.73 -7.25 2.31
N GLY A 33 4.06 -7.36 2.21
CA GLY A 33 4.90 -7.90 3.28
C GLY A 33 4.75 -7.12 4.59
N ILE A 34 4.53 -5.81 4.57
CA ILE A 34 4.23 -5.04 5.79
C ILE A 34 2.93 -5.54 6.44
N VAL A 35 1.87 -5.66 5.66
CA VAL A 35 0.56 -6.10 6.17
C VAL A 35 0.64 -7.53 6.71
N GLU A 36 1.24 -8.45 5.94
CA GLU A 36 1.45 -9.83 6.35
C GLU A 36 2.22 -9.96 7.64
N ASN A 37 3.38 -9.30 7.74
CA ASN A 37 4.21 -9.41 8.93
C ASN A 37 3.54 -8.76 10.14
N PHE A 38 2.78 -7.69 9.96
CA PHE A 38 1.99 -7.09 11.04
C PHE A 38 0.94 -8.08 11.56
N CYS A 39 0.14 -8.63 10.64
CA CYS A 39 -0.90 -9.61 10.93
C CYS A 39 -0.31 -10.86 11.60
N PHE A 40 0.73 -11.45 11.02
CA PHE A 40 1.41 -12.62 11.57
C PHE A 40 1.92 -12.36 12.99
N LYS A 41 2.58 -11.23 13.24
CA LYS A 41 3.08 -10.90 14.58
C LYS A 41 1.96 -10.70 15.60
N LEU A 42 0.83 -10.12 15.20
CA LEU A 42 -0.36 -10.03 16.07
C LEU A 42 -0.93 -11.41 16.39
N GLN A 43 -0.97 -12.31 15.42
CA GLN A 43 -1.48 -13.67 15.60
C GLN A 43 -0.65 -14.50 16.60
N LEU A 44 0.65 -14.23 16.70
CA LEU A 44 1.54 -14.85 17.69
C LEU A 44 1.24 -14.43 19.14
N ILE A 45 0.45 -13.37 19.34
CA ILE A 45 0.04 -12.90 20.66
C ILE A 45 -1.22 -13.66 21.07
N SER A 46 -1.28 -14.18 22.29
CA SER A 46 -2.49 -14.78 22.85
C SER A 46 -3.62 -13.74 22.90
N LYS A 47 -4.86 -14.11 22.51
CA LYS A 47 -5.99 -13.16 22.40
C LYS A 47 -6.25 -12.34 23.67
N ASP A 48 -6.13 -12.97 24.83
CA ASP A 48 -6.28 -12.33 26.15
C ASP A 48 -5.24 -11.22 26.42
N LYS A 49 -4.12 -11.24 25.69
CA LYS A 49 -3.03 -10.28 25.79
C LYS A 49 -2.96 -9.30 24.62
N ARG A 50 -3.79 -9.49 23.58
CA ARG A 50 -3.86 -8.56 22.46
C ARG A 50 -4.59 -7.31 22.88
N GLU A 51 -4.00 -6.17 22.56
CA GLU A 51 -4.62 -4.88 22.81
C GLU A 51 -5.29 -4.35 21.54
N LYS A 52 -6.29 -3.50 21.71
CA LYS A 52 -6.89 -2.78 20.57
C LYS A 52 -5.94 -1.77 19.93
N TYR A 53 -4.88 -1.39 20.64
CA TYR A 53 -4.01 -0.28 20.27
C TYR A 53 -2.60 -0.74 19.88
N ILE A 54 -2.00 -0.01 18.94
CA ILE A 54 -0.58 -0.07 18.58
C ILE A 54 0.08 1.23 19.02
N GLN A 55 1.26 1.13 19.60
CA GLN A 55 2.06 2.28 20.05
C GLN A 55 3.41 2.30 19.33
N VAL A 56 3.91 3.50 19.02
CA VAL A 56 5.31 3.67 18.61
C VAL A 56 6.15 3.90 19.85
N ASN A 57 7.10 3.01 20.12
CA ASN A 57 7.98 3.12 21.26
C ASN A 57 9.40 3.39 20.78
N LYS A 58 10.06 4.37 21.41
CA LYS A 58 11.48 4.65 21.21
C LYS A 58 12.32 3.79 22.16
N ILE A 59 13.40 3.20 21.66
CA ILE A 59 14.38 2.52 22.50
C ILE A 59 15.17 3.57 23.28
N PHE A 60 15.28 3.37 24.59
CA PHE A 60 16.03 4.27 25.46
C PHE A 60 17.47 4.46 24.96
N ASN A 61 17.95 5.70 24.93
CA ASN A 61 19.28 6.09 24.46
C ASN A 61 19.64 5.71 23.00
N GLN A 62 18.66 5.28 22.19
CA GLN A 62 18.87 5.01 20.78
C GLN A 62 17.86 5.79 19.93
N ASN A 63 18.27 6.25 18.75
CA ASN A 63 17.34 6.84 17.77
C ASN A 63 16.62 5.74 16.97
N LYS A 64 16.04 4.79 17.71
CA LYS A 64 15.48 3.52 17.21
C LYS A 64 14.09 3.31 17.79
N PHE A 65 13.22 2.67 17.02
CA PHE A 65 11.79 2.62 17.28
C PHE A 65 11.20 1.24 16.96
N TYR A 66 10.08 0.92 17.62
CA TYR A 66 9.25 -0.27 17.39
C TYR A 66 7.77 0.10 17.33
N LEU A 67 6.98 -0.76 16.71
CA LEU A 67 5.54 -0.82 16.91
C LEU A 67 5.23 -1.88 17.97
N ARG A 68 4.47 -1.53 19.00
CA ARG A 68 4.06 -2.46 20.05
C ARG A 68 2.55 -2.62 20.14
N ASN A 69 2.11 -3.83 20.45
CA ASN A 69 0.76 -4.14 20.92
C ASN A 69 0.87 -4.60 22.36
N GLY A 70 0.48 -3.76 23.32
CA GLY A 70 0.85 -3.94 24.72
C GLY A 70 2.35 -4.17 24.91
N SER A 71 2.70 -5.32 25.48
CA SER A 71 4.10 -5.71 25.72
C SER A 71 4.81 -6.35 24.53
N PHE A 72 4.14 -6.58 23.40
CA PHE A 72 4.68 -7.37 22.29
C PHE A 72 5.16 -6.49 21.12
N ASP A 73 6.28 -6.85 20.51
CA ASP A 73 6.77 -6.20 19.28
C ASP A 73 6.00 -6.72 18.06
N VAL A 74 5.29 -5.82 17.40
CA VAL A 74 4.52 -6.08 16.18
C VAL A 74 5.08 -5.31 14.98
N THR A 75 6.33 -4.85 15.06
CA THR A 75 6.97 -4.12 13.96
C THR A 75 7.01 -5.00 12.70
N PRO A 76 6.43 -4.57 11.56
CA PRO A 76 6.16 -5.45 10.43
C PRO A 76 7.40 -5.76 9.58
N THR A 77 8.20 -6.69 10.08
CA THR A 77 9.45 -7.13 9.48
C THR A 77 9.61 -8.64 9.64
N LYS A 78 10.30 -9.26 8.68
CA LYS A 78 10.55 -10.72 8.68
C LYS A 78 11.50 -11.17 9.79
N LYS A 79 12.42 -10.30 10.22
CA LYS A 79 13.43 -10.61 11.25
C LYS A 79 13.14 -9.79 12.48
N LEU A 80 13.04 -10.45 13.63
CA LEU A 80 13.14 -9.80 14.93
C LEU A 80 14.51 -9.12 15.02
N GLN A 81 14.52 -7.79 15.08
CA GLN A 81 15.74 -7.02 15.29
C GLN A 81 15.67 -6.37 16.66
N THR A 82 16.54 -6.81 17.56
CA THR A 82 16.66 -6.27 18.92
C THR A 82 17.21 -4.83 18.96
N SER A 83 17.79 -4.34 17.86
CA SER A 83 18.31 -2.98 17.72
C SER A 83 17.30 -1.96 17.16
N GLY A 84 16.10 -2.40 16.80
CA GLY A 84 15.01 -1.57 16.32
C GLY A 84 15.26 -0.83 15.01
N TYR A 85 14.29 0.01 14.65
CA TYR A 85 14.18 0.56 13.31
C TYR A 85 14.32 2.08 13.30
N SER A 86 14.69 2.63 12.15
CA SER A 86 14.73 4.09 11.99
C SER A 86 13.31 4.67 12.04
N LYS A 87 13.19 5.95 12.46
CA LYS A 87 11.91 6.67 12.45
C LYS A 87 11.26 6.69 11.06
N SER A 88 12.07 6.78 10.01
CA SER A 88 11.58 6.79 8.62
C SER A 88 10.97 5.44 8.23
N ALA A 89 11.57 4.32 8.65
CA ALA A 89 11.03 2.97 8.41
C ALA A 89 9.71 2.77 9.17
N ILE A 90 9.66 3.13 10.46
CA ILE A 90 8.41 3.04 11.24
C ILE A 90 7.30 3.89 10.62
N ARG A 91 7.60 5.12 10.20
CA ARG A 91 6.63 5.96 9.49
C ARG A 91 6.12 5.29 8.21
N GLN A 92 6.99 4.66 7.43
CA GLN A 92 6.58 3.93 6.22
C GLN A 92 5.64 2.77 6.54
N TYR A 93 5.94 2.00 7.59
CA TYR A 93 5.09 0.91 8.05
C TYR A 93 3.71 1.41 8.47
N ILE A 94 3.66 2.48 9.26
CA ILE A 94 2.43 3.14 9.67
C ILE A 94 1.67 3.69 8.46
N ASP A 95 2.33 4.38 7.53
CA ASP A 95 1.69 4.96 6.35
C ASP A 95 1.03 3.87 5.50
N VAL A 96 1.64 2.68 5.37
CA VAL A 96 1.04 1.52 4.69
C VAL A 96 -0.17 0.98 5.44
N LEU A 97 -0.06 0.73 6.76
CA LEU A 97 -1.16 0.21 7.57
C LEU A 97 -2.35 1.17 7.62
N LEU A 98 -2.09 2.48 7.70
CA LEU A 98 -3.11 3.53 7.60
C LEU A 98 -3.75 3.57 6.21
N SER A 99 -2.95 3.38 5.15
CA SER A 99 -3.45 3.45 3.77
C SER A 99 -4.45 2.34 3.47
N PHE A 100 -4.25 1.17 4.04
CA PHE A 100 -5.15 0.03 3.95
C PHE A 100 -6.26 0.00 5.01
N ASP A 101 -6.37 1.07 5.81
CA ASP A 101 -7.35 1.18 6.89
C ASP A 101 -7.26 0.02 7.92
N ILE A 102 -6.06 -0.55 8.10
CA ILE A 102 -5.78 -1.61 9.08
C ILE A 102 -5.72 -1.02 10.49
N ILE A 103 -5.12 0.16 10.58
CA ILE A 103 -5.06 0.96 11.80
C ILE A 103 -5.59 2.36 11.51
N THR A 104 -5.94 3.10 12.56
CA THR A 104 -6.25 4.53 12.47
C THR A 104 -5.58 5.30 13.60
N LYS A 105 -5.33 6.60 13.41
CA LYS A 105 -4.75 7.43 14.47
C LYS A 105 -5.78 7.64 15.58
N VAL A 106 -5.36 7.44 16.83
CA VAL A 106 -6.18 7.85 17.97
C VAL A 106 -6.12 9.38 18.08
N LYS A 107 -7.28 10.00 18.24
CA LYS A 107 -7.38 11.46 18.37
C LYS A 107 -6.63 11.91 19.64
N ASP A 108 -5.89 13.01 19.53
CA ASP A 108 -5.21 13.68 20.65
C ASP A 108 -4.10 12.87 21.36
N ILE A 109 -3.81 11.64 20.92
CA ILE A 109 -2.71 10.81 21.44
C ILE A 109 -1.66 10.60 20.36
N LYS A 110 -0.49 11.22 20.53
CA LYS A 110 0.63 11.06 19.60
C LYS A 110 1.10 9.61 19.59
N GLU A 111 1.44 9.12 18.40
CA GLU A 111 2.12 7.83 18.23
C GLU A 111 1.33 6.61 18.71
N VAL A 112 0.01 6.76 18.87
CA VAL A 112 -0.92 5.66 19.19
C VAL A 112 -1.95 5.50 18.08
N TYR A 113 -2.21 4.24 17.74
CA TYR A 113 -3.09 3.84 16.65
C TYR A 113 -4.04 2.77 17.12
N GLU A 114 -5.29 2.80 16.66
CA GLU A 114 -6.31 1.80 16.95
C GLU A 114 -6.41 0.81 15.80
N ILE A 115 -6.44 -0.49 16.10
CA ILE A 115 -6.69 -1.55 15.11
C ILE A 115 -8.16 -1.50 14.69
N LYS A 116 -8.41 -1.40 13.38
CA LYS A 116 -9.76 -1.26 12.81
C LYS A 116 -10.49 -2.59 12.62
N TYR A 117 -9.77 -3.63 12.21
CA TYR A 117 -10.35 -4.95 11.97
C TYR A 117 -10.46 -5.70 13.29
N SER A 118 -11.68 -5.85 13.81
CA SER A 118 -11.93 -6.60 15.05
C SER A 118 -11.44 -8.03 14.97
N GLU A 119 -11.49 -8.63 13.77
CA GLU A 119 -11.00 -9.98 13.48
C GLU A 119 -9.52 -10.14 13.85
N LEU A 120 -8.68 -9.10 13.68
CA LEU A 120 -7.26 -9.14 14.08
C LEU A 120 -7.07 -9.37 15.59
N LEU A 121 -8.10 -9.08 16.39
CA LEU A 121 -8.11 -9.26 17.83
C LEU A 121 -8.67 -10.64 18.25
N ASP A 122 -9.12 -11.46 17.30
CA ASP A 122 -9.72 -12.78 17.54
C ASP A 122 -8.78 -13.97 17.28
N ASN A 123 -9.10 -15.14 17.85
CA ASN A 123 -8.15 -16.27 17.95
C ASN A 123 -7.66 -16.83 16.61
N ASN A 124 -8.41 -16.68 15.52
CA ASN A 124 -8.11 -17.30 14.22
C ASN A 124 -8.58 -16.43 13.05
N PHE A 125 -7.97 -15.26 12.85
CA PHE A 125 -8.23 -14.51 11.63
C PHE A 125 -7.38 -15.05 10.47
N ASP A 126 -7.99 -15.12 9.30
CA ASP A 126 -7.30 -15.47 8.07
C ASP A 126 -6.77 -14.18 7.44
N TYR A 127 -5.46 -13.97 7.53
CA TYR A 127 -4.84 -12.78 6.95
C TYR A 127 -4.89 -12.79 5.40
N ASN A 128 -5.11 -13.94 4.75
CA ASN A 128 -5.30 -13.97 3.29
C ASN A 128 -6.59 -13.25 2.91
N ASN A 129 -7.68 -13.46 3.65
CA ASN A 129 -8.93 -12.72 3.46
C ASN A 129 -8.72 -11.20 3.62
N ILE A 130 -7.89 -10.78 4.57
CA ILE A 130 -7.53 -9.36 4.73
C ILE A 130 -6.80 -8.87 3.49
N ILE A 131 -5.75 -9.57 3.05
CA ILE A 131 -4.95 -9.22 1.87
C ILE A 131 -5.82 -9.10 0.62
N ASP A 132 -6.72 -10.05 0.41
CA ASP A 132 -7.59 -10.12 -0.75
C ASP A 132 -8.59 -8.96 -0.79
N SER A 133 -8.96 -8.43 0.38
CA SER A 133 -9.83 -7.25 0.49
C SER A 133 -9.12 -5.91 0.31
N LEU A 134 -7.78 -5.85 0.46
CA LEU A 134 -7.04 -4.58 0.56
C LEU A 134 -7.24 -3.65 -0.63
N PHE A 135 -7.08 -4.16 -1.86
CA PHE A 135 -7.21 -3.33 -3.05
C PHE A 135 -8.67 -2.93 -3.31
N LYS A 136 -9.61 -3.83 -3.05
CA LYS A 136 -11.05 -3.54 -3.11
C LYS A 136 -11.42 -2.39 -2.15
N ASN A 137 -10.84 -2.38 -0.96
CA ASN A 137 -11.06 -1.31 0.02
C ASN A 137 -10.51 0.04 -0.45
N LEU A 138 -9.36 0.05 -1.14
CA LEU A 138 -8.82 1.28 -1.74
C LEU A 138 -9.74 1.82 -2.85
N ILE A 139 -10.25 0.96 -3.72
CA ILE A 139 -11.18 1.37 -4.80
C ILE A 139 -12.48 1.92 -4.22
N THR A 140 -13.13 1.17 -3.32
CA THR A 140 -14.45 1.52 -2.79
C THR A 140 -14.44 2.83 -2.00
N LYS A 141 -13.30 3.19 -1.40
CA LYS A 141 -13.13 4.42 -0.61
C LYS A 141 -12.37 5.53 -1.34
N LEU A 142 -12.16 5.43 -2.67
CA LEU A 142 -11.26 6.30 -3.45
C LEU A 142 -11.44 7.80 -3.14
N ASN A 143 -12.69 8.25 -3.02
CA ASN A 143 -13.06 9.65 -2.82
C ASN A 143 -12.75 10.20 -1.42
N ILE A 144 -12.63 9.33 -0.42
CA ILE A 144 -12.33 9.68 0.96
C ILE A 144 -10.93 9.23 1.40
N LEU A 145 -10.13 8.68 0.49
CA LEU A 145 -8.76 8.29 0.77
C LEU A 145 -7.92 9.52 1.15
N ASN A 146 -7.11 9.34 2.19
CA ASN A 146 -6.06 10.31 2.50
C ASN A 146 -4.96 10.29 1.44
N THR A 147 -4.07 11.28 1.47
CA THR A 147 -2.98 11.44 0.51
C THR A 147 -2.10 10.20 0.35
N GLN A 148 -1.74 9.49 1.42
CA GLN A 148 -0.87 8.31 1.30
C GLN A 148 -1.63 7.12 0.71
N ALA A 149 -2.90 6.95 1.07
CA ALA A 149 -3.76 5.92 0.49
C ALA A 149 -3.99 6.14 -1.01
N LYS A 150 -4.19 7.40 -1.44
CA LYS A 150 -4.27 7.77 -2.87
C LYS A 150 -2.98 7.42 -3.62
N LYS A 151 -1.81 7.74 -3.04
CA LYS A 151 -0.52 7.33 -3.61
C LYS A 151 -0.39 5.82 -3.72
N LEU A 152 -0.78 5.09 -2.68
CA LEU A 152 -0.69 3.64 -2.67
C LEU A 152 -1.60 3.01 -3.74
N PHE A 153 -2.87 3.42 -3.78
CA PHE A 153 -3.82 3.03 -4.82
C PHE A 153 -3.24 3.27 -6.22
N TYR A 154 -2.79 4.50 -6.49
CA TYR A 154 -2.24 4.88 -7.79
C TYR A 154 -1.01 4.05 -8.16
N SER A 155 -0.12 3.79 -7.20
CA SER A 155 1.09 3.01 -7.43
C SER A 155 0.76 1.55 -7.75
N ILE A 156 -0.21 0.96 -7.05
CA ILE A 156 -0.69 -0.38 -7.33
C ILE A 156 -1.32 -0.45 -8.72
N LEU A 157 -2.24 0.48 -9.04
CA LEU A 157 -2.91 0.56 -10.34
C LEU A 157 -1.88 0.64 -11.48
N LEU A 158 -1.02 1.66 -11.46
CA LEU A 158 -0.07 1.89 -12.55
C LEU A 158 0.93 0.74 -12.71
N SER A 159 1.42 0.20 -11.59
CA SER A 159 2.37 -0.91 -11.63
C SER A 159 1.79 -2.13 -12.33
N ASN A 160 0.51 -2.41 -12.10
CA ASN A 160 -0.12 -3.60 -12.67
C ASN A 160 -0.59 -3.38 -14.11
N ILE A 161 -1.15 -2.22 -14.47
CA ILE A 161 -1.53 -1.97 -15.88
C ILE A 161 -0.31 -1.96 -16.80
N ILE A 162 0.82 -1.39 -16.34
CA ILE A 162 2.05 -1.36 -17.14
C ILE A 162 2.73 -2.73 -17.16
N TYR A 163 2.68 -3.48 -16.04
CA TYR A 163 3.16 -4.87 -16.04
C TYR A 163 2.41 -5.75 -17.05
N LEU A 164 1.09 -5.56 -17.18
CA LEU A 164 0.23 -6.32 -18.09
C LEU A 164 0.29 -5.83 -19.55
N SER A 165 0.98 -4.72 -19.85
CA SER A 165 1.09 -4.21 -21.21
C SER A 165 2.04 -5.07 -22.06
N ASN A 166 1.84 -5.07 -23.38
CA ASN A 166 2.76 -5.73 -24.31
C ASN A 166 3.88 -4.80 -24.81
N ASP A 167 3.94 -3.56 -24.32
CA ASP A 167 4.89 -2.55 -24.80
C ASP A 167 6.12 -2.47 -23.88
N ASP A 168 7.17 -3.22 -24.22
CA ASP A 168 8.39 -3.30 -23.41
C ASP A 168 9.28 -2.04 -23.52
N ASP A 169 9.24 -1.34 -24.67
CA ASP A 169 10.15 -0.24 -25.00
C ASP A 169 9.58 1.16 -24.74
N ASN A 170 8.26 1.29 -24.58
CA ASN A 170 7.63 2.60 -24.38
C ASN A 170 7.93 3.16 -22.99
N GLN A 171 8.27 4.45 -22.96
CA GLN A 171 8.40 5.21 -21.70
C GLN A 171 7.05 5.82 -21.32
N PHE A 172 6.71 5.73 -20.04
CA PHE A 172 5.49 6.30 -19.47
C PHE A 172 5.82 7.54 -18.65
N LYS A 173 5.06 8.63 -18.81
CA LYS A 173 5.26 9.84 -18.00
C LYS A 173 4.48 9.72 -16.69
N ILE A 174 5.15 9.38 -15.58
CA ILE A 174 4.51 9.12 -14.28
C ILE A 174 4.86 10.20 -13.26
N LYS A 175 3.84 10.85 -12.68
CA LYS A 175 4.02 11.86 -11.62
C LYS A 175 4.50 11.21 -10.32
N ILE A 176 5.66 11.65 -9.79
CA ILE A 176 6.20 11.18 -8.50
C ILE A 176 6.02 12.19 -7.35
N LYS A 177 5.95 13.49 -7.68
CA LYS A 177 5.57 14.59 -6.78
C LYS A 177 5.12 15.78 -7.63
N LYS A 178 4.63 16.85 -6.98
CA LYS A 178 4.24 18.08 -7.68
C LYS A 178 5.38 18.54 -8.61
N ASN A 179 5.06 18.73 -9.88
CA ASN A 179 5.99 19.18 -10.94
C ASN A 179 7.23 18.28 -11.13
N ASN A 180 7.16 17.00 -10.78
CA ASN A 180 8.26 16.07 -11.00
C ASN A 180 7.73 14.72 -11.49
N PHE A 181 8.29 14.29 -12.62
CA PHE A 181 7.88 13.11 -13.36
C PHE A 181 9.05 12.13 -13.48
N TRP A 182 8.71 10.86 -13.45
CA TRP A 182 9.58 9.74 -13.76
C TRP A 182 9.14 9.17 -15.11
N TYR A 183 10.11 8.85 -15.98
CA TYR A 183 9.87 8.34 -17.34
C TYR A 183 10.33 6.89 -17.49
N PRO A 184 9.78 5.92 -16.73
CA PRO A 184 10.22 4.54 -16.82
C PRO A 184 9.67 3.82 -18.04
N ASN A 185 10.40 2.80 -18.48
CA ASN A 185 9.82 1.74 -19.31
C ASN A 185 9.17 0.63 -18.47
N LYS A 186 8.51 -0.33 -19.14
CA LYS A 186 7.85 -1.47 -18.48
C LYS A 186 8.81 -2.29 -17.62
N ASN A 187 10.05 -2.48 -18.06
CA ASN A 187 11.04 -3.27 -17.32
C ASN A 187 11.41 -2.63 -15.98
N GLU A 188 11.60 -1.31 -15.96
CA GLU A 188 11.87 -0.56 -14.73
C GLU A 188 10.69 -0.63 -13.74
N ILE A 189 9.46 -0.45 -14.23
CA ILE A 189 8.26 -0.58 -13.40
C ILE A 189 8.09 -2.01 -12.90
N SER A 190 8.31 -3.02 -13.75
CA SER A 190 8.16 -4.43 -13.37
C SER A 190 9.13 -4.81 -12.26
N LYS A 191 10.41 -4.40 -12.36
CA LYS A 191 11.40 -4.59 -11.28
C LYS A 191 10.94 -3.90 -9.99
N TYR A 192 10.45 -2.67 -10.13
CA TYR A 192 9.97 -1.88 -9.02
C TYR A 192 8.76 -2.53 -8.32
N SER A 193 7.73 -2.87 -9.09
CA SER A 193 6.49 -3.50 -8.67
C SER A 193 6.73 -4.80 -7.92
N LYS A 194 7.66 -5.63 -8.40
CA LYS A 194 8.10 -6.86 -7.71
C LYS A 194 8.73 -6.56 -6.36
N SER A 195 9.65 -5.59 -6.30
CA SER A 195 10.35 -5.25 -5.03
C SER A 195 9.43 -4.68 -3.94
N CYS A 196 8.35 -4.01 -4.34
CA CYS A 196 7.43 -3.35 -3.41
C CYS A 196 6.14 -4.14 -3.16
N GLY A 197 6.00 -5.33 -3.77
CA GLY A 197 4.83 -6.18 -3.62
C GLY A 197 3.59 -5.73 -4.39
N TYR A 198 3.64 -4.66 -5.18
CA TYR A 198 2.47 -4.16 -5.93
C TYR A 198 1.92 -5.19 -6.93
N ILE A 199 2.80 -6.03 -7.48
CA ILE A 199 2.43 -7.08 -8.43
C ILE A 199 1.46 -8.12 -7.86
N ARG A 200 1.41 -8.24 -6.53
CA ARG A 200 0.49 -9.16 -5.84
C ARG A 200 -0.97 -8.75 -5.99
N PHE A 201 -1.22 -7.51 -6.43
CA PHE A 201 -2.56 -7.00 -6.68
C PHE A 201 -3.02 -7.14 -8.14
N LYS A 202 -2.22 -7.75 -9.02
CA LYS A 202 -2.52 -7.83 -10.46
C LYS A 202 -3.90 -8.38 -10.77
N ASP A 203 -4.31 -9.43 -10.05
CA ASP A 203 -5.57 -10.14 -10.29
C ASP A 203 -6.77 -9.33 -9.76
N TYR A 204 -6.53 -8.33 -8.89
CA TYR A 204 -7.57 -7.44 -8.37
C TYR A 204 -7.83 -6.23 -9.27
N ILE A 205 -6.96 -5.95 -10.25
CA ILE A 205 -7.19 -4.88 -11.23
C ILE A 205 -8.42 -5.15 -12.08
N VAL A 206 -8.79 -6.42 -12.26
CA VAL A 206 -10.00 -6.82 -13.01
C VAL A 206 -11.30 -6.24 -12.44
N ILE A 207 -11.30 -5.82 -11.16
CA ILE A 207 -12.41 -5.08 -10.54
C ILE A 207 -12.71 -3.78 -11.31
N LEU A 208 -11.70 -3.17 -11.93
CA LEU A 208 -11.84 -1.97 -12.75
C LEU A 208 -12.18 -2.29 -14.22
N GLY A 209 -11.91 -3.51 -14.69
CA GLY A 209 -12.17 -3.94 -16.06
C GLY A 209 -11.21 -5.03 -16.55
N ASN A 210 -11.62 -5.77 -17.58
CA ASN A 210 -10.83 -6.86 -18.16
C ASN A 210 -9.84 -6.41 -19.24
N ASP A 211 -9.90 -5.14 -19.64
CA ASP A 211 -9.04 -4.52 -20.63
C ASP A 211 -8.77 -3.05 -20.28
N PHE A 212 -7.73 -2.46 -20.86
CA PHE A 212 -7.33 -1.08 -20.54
C PHE A 212 -8.39 -0.03 -20.86
N TYR A 213 -9.19 -0.23 -21.91
CA TYR A 213 -10.26 0.72 -22.25
C TYR A 213 -11.38 0.68 -21.21
N THR A 214 -11.78 -0.52 -20.77
CA THR A 214 -12.77 -0.70 -19.70
C THR A 214 -12.24 -0.11 -18.39
N ILE A 215 -10.97 -0.36 -18.05
CA ILE A 215 -10.33 0.24 -16.86
C ILE A 215 -10.38 1.78 -16.94
N TYR A 216 -9.99 2.36 -18.08
CA TYR A 216 -10.07 3.80 -18.31
C TYR A 216 -11.49 4.34 -18.08
N LYS A 217 -12.50 3.69 -18.67
CA LYS A 217 -13.92 4.08 -18.50
C LYS A 217 -14.43 3.94 -17.07
N SER A 218 -14.00 2.92 -16.34
CA SER A 218 -14.35 2.76 -14.93
C SER A 218 -13.72 3.86 -14.08
N LEU A 219 -12.45 4.18 -14.31
CA LEU A 219 -11.76 5.26 -13.59
C LEU A 219 -12.41 6.62 -13.84
N GLN A 220 -12.82 6.93 -15.08
CA GLN A 220 -13.55 8.15 -15.41
C GLN A 220 -14.87 8.31 -14.63
N LYS A 221 -15.49 7.21 -14.19
CA LYS A 221 -16.75 7.25 -13.42
C LYS A 221 -16.53 7.44 -11.91
N ILE A 222 -15.36 7.03 -11.41
CA ILE A 222 -15.08 6.98 -9.96
C ILE A 222 -14.27 8.21 -9.51
N LEU A 223 -13.43 8.76 -10.40
CA LEU A 223 -12.66 9.99 -10.19
C LEU A 223 -13.52 11.24 -10.39
#